data_AF-A0AAF0JTR2-F1
#
_entry.id   AF-A0AAF0JTR2-F1
#
_cell.length_a   1.000
_cell.length_b   1.000
_cell.length_c   1.000
_cell.angle_alpha   90.00
_cell.angle_beta   90.00
_cell.angle_gamma   90.00
#
_symmetry.space_group_name_H-M   'P 1'
#
loop_
_entity.id
_entity.type
_entity.pdbx_description
1 polymer ?
#
loop_
_entity_poly.entity_id
_entity_poly.type
_entity_poly.pdbx_seq_one_letter_code
_entity_poly.pdbx_strand_id
1 'polypeptide(L)'
;MIYHHILLFFFVAIILSSGCISEKEFSGDELTTIILDDPEVASLINGYEYEILDYGLAQYYAPGESDKQEVYIVKISIDTGQKRPILYSILIDYSGKVIQIGSEFGTIDPATVDPGIINKSK
;
A
#
# COMPACT_ATOMS: atom_id res chain seq x y z
N MET A 1 9.86 31.56 43.59
CA MET A 1 10.32 31.49 42.18
C MET A 1 10.67 30.08 41.70
N ILE A 2 10.09 29.01 42.27
CA ILE A 2 10.41 27.62 41.87
C ILE A 2 9.34 27.03 40.93
N TYR A 3 8.08 27.46 41.08
CA TYR A 3 6.95 26.94 40.31
C TYR A 3 6.93 27.35 38.82
N HIS A 4 7.66 28.40 38.42
CA HIS A 4 7.70 28.84 37.03
C HIS A 4 8.62 27.99 36.15
N HIS A 5 9.66 27.38 36.75
CA HIS A 5 10.61 26.52 36.03
C HIS A 5 10.09 25.09 35.83
N ILE A 6 9.19 24.62 36.71
CA ILE A 6 8.58 23.28 36.60
C ILE A 6 7.55 23.23 35.45
N LEU A 7 6.80 24.31 35.24
CA LEU A 7 5.81 24.38 34.15
C LEU A 7 6.47 24.39 32.76
N LEU A 8 7.66 25.01 32.66
CA LEU A 8 8.39 25.14 31.40
C LEU A 8 9.02 23.81 30.94
N PHE A 9 9.39 22.94 31.89
CA PHE A 9 9.93 21.61 31.58
C PHE A 9 8.87 20.65 31.01
N PHE A 10 7.61 20.77 31.46
CA PHE A 10 6.50 19.98 30.94
C PHE A 10 6.13 20.35 29.50
N PHE A 11 6.29 21.63 29.12
CA PHE A 11 5.98 22.09 27.77
C PHE A 11 6.99 21.57 26.73
N VAL A 12 8.27 21.42 27.10
CA VAL A 12 9.30 20.87 26.20
C VAL A 12 9.11 19.37 25.96
N ALA A 13 8.62 18.63 26.96
CA ALA A 13 8.33 17.20 26.81
C ALA A 13 7.19 16.91 25.83
N ILE A 14 6.19 17.78 25.73
CA ILE A 14 5.03 17.62 24.82
C ILE A 14 5.40 17.93 23.36
N ILE A 15 6.35 18.84 23.12
CA ILE A 15 6.76 19.21 21.75
C ILE A 15 7.64 18.11 21.11
N LEU A 16 8.43 17.39 21.92
CA LEU A 16 9.30 16.28 21.48
C LEU A 16 8.54 14.97 21.19
N SER A 17 7.28 14.85 21.60
CA SER A 17 6.41 13.72 21.24
C SER A 17 5.65 13.91 19.92
N SER A 18 5.95 14.97 19.18
CA SER A 18 5.75 15.03 17.72
C SER A 18 6.80 14.11 17.04
N GLY A 19 6.99 12.89 17.53
CA GLY A 19 6.13 11.85 17.01
C GLY A 19 6.58 11.61 15.58
N CYS A 20 7.80 11.06 15.44
CA CYS A 20 8.12 10.23 14.29
C CYS A 20 7.08 9.12 14.27
N ILE A 21 5.90 9.40 13.72
CA ILE A 21 5.05 8.38 13.15
C ILE A 21 5.88 7.89 11.97
N SER A 22 6.75 6.93 12.25
CA SER A 22 7.36 6.13 11.21
C SER A 22 6.17 5.48 10.52
N GLU A 23 5.81 5.98 9.35
CA GLU A 23 4.88 5.27 8.47
C GLU A 23 5.42 3.84 8.36
N LYS A 24 4.59 2.88 8.79
CA LYS A 24 5.03 1.49 8.83
C LYS A 24 5.19 1.04 7.38
N GLU A 25 6.43 0.78 6.98
CA GLU A 25 6.68 0.11 5.70
C GLU A 25 6.30 -1.37 5.83
N PHE A 26 5.32 -1.81 5.05
CA PHE A 26 4.94 -3.22 4.97
C PHE A 26 5.85 -3.97 3.99
N SER A 27 6.32 -5.14 4.40
CA SER A 27 6.98 -6.10 3.52
C SER A 27 5.97 -6.81 2.61
N GLY A 28 6.45 -7.44 1.52
CA GLY A 28 5.60 -8.20 0.60
C GLY A 28 4.81 -9.33 1.27
N ASP A 29 5.43 -10.00 2.24
CA ASP A 29 4.78 -11.07 3.01
C ASP A 29 3.66 -10.53 3.91
N GLU A 30 3.87 -9.36 4.53
CA GLU A 30 2.84 -8.68 5.32
C GLU A 30 1.69 -8.21 4.44
N LEU A 31 1.98 -7.61 3.28
CA LEU A 31 0.95 -7.21 2.32
C LEU A 31 0.16 -8.42 1.81
N THR A 32 0.84 -9.53 1.53
CA THR A 32 0.20 -10.80 1.16
C THR A 32 -0.71 -11.30 2.28
N THR A 33 -0.24 -11.28 3.53
CA THR A 33 -1.07 -11.67 4.69
C THR A 33 -2.30 -10.79 4.81
N ILE A 34 -2.13 -9.46 4.70
CA ILE A 34 -3.23 -8.49 4.75
C ILE A 34 -4.31 -8.81 3.70
N ILE A 35 -3.92 -9.05 2.45
CA ILE A 35 -4.91 -9.32 1.41
C ILE A 35 -5.57 -10.69 1.58
N LEU A 36 -4.88 -11.69 2.12
CA LEU A 36 -5.48 -13.02 2.30
C LEU A 36 -6.43 -13.07 3.50
N ASP A 37 -6.22 -12.20 4.49
CA ASP A 37 -7.10 -12.02 5.64
C ASP A 37 -8.30 -11.11 5.33
N ASP A 38 -8.25 -10.32 4.26
CA ASP A 38 -9.38 -9.50 3.83
C ASP A 38 -10.53 -10.37 3.28
N PRO A 39 -11.75 -10.24 3.80
CA PRO A 39 -12.86 -11.13 3.43
C PRO A 39 -13.32 -10.96 1.98
N GLU A 40 -13.19 -9.76 1.38
CA GLU A 40 -13.58 -9.52 -0.01
C GLU A 40 -12.59 -10.19 -0.96
N VAL A 41 -11.29 -10.04 -0.68
CA VAL A 41 -10.23 -10.74 -1.42
C VAL A 41 -10.29 -12.25 -1.20
N ALA A 42 -10.48 -12.72 0.04
CA ALA A 42 -10.62 -14.14 0.34
C ALA A 42 -11.81 -14.77 -0.43
N SER A 43 -12.93 -14.06 -0.54
CA SER A 43 -14.07 -14.49 -1.36
C SER A 43 -13.74 -14.54 -2.86
N LEU A 44 -12.86 -13.67 -3.34
CA LEU A 44 -12.44 -13.57 -4.74
C LEU A 44 -11.62 -14.80 -5.16
N ILE A 45 -10.69 -15.24 -4.30
CA ILE A 45 -9.79 -16.38 -4.54
C ILE A 45 -10.40 -17.72 -4.13
N ASN A 46 -11.58 -17.73 -3.51
CA ASN A 46 -12.15 -18.93 -2.90
C ASN A 46 -12.38 -20.06 -3.92
N GLY A 47 -11.58 -21.13 -3.83
CA GLY A 47 -11.66 -22.29 -4.72
C GLY A 47 -10.92 -22.13 -6.04
N TYR A 48 -10.17 -21.04 -6.22
CA TYR A 48 -9.33 -20.79 -7.39
C TYR A 48 -7.85 -20.76 -6.99
N GLU A 49 -6.98 -21.23 -7.88
CA GLU A 49 -5.54 -21.03 -7.72
C GLU A 49 -5.21 -19.55 -7.96
N TYR A 50 -4.26 -19.01 -7.21
CA TYR A 50 -3.83 -17.63 -7.36
C TYR A 50 -2.31 -17.49 -7.26
N GLU A 51 -1.78 -16.42 -7.86
CA GLU A 51 -0.37 -16.06 -7.82
C GLU A 51 -0.24 -14.56 -7.51
N ILE A 52 0.65 -14.21 -6.58
CA ILE A 52 1.04 -12.82 -6.34
C ILE A 52 2.10 -12.46 -7.39
N LEU A 53 1.80 -11.48 -8.24
CA LEU A 53 2.67 -11.09 -9.33
C LEU A 53 3.68 -10.02 -8.93
N ASP A 54 3.24 -9.05 -8.13
CA ASP A 54 4.00 -7.85 -7.81
C ASP A 54 3.36 -7.13 -6.61
N TYR A 55 4.15 -6.34 -5.88
CA TYR A 55 3.68 -5.47 -4.82
C TYR A 55 4.58 -4.24 -4.69
N GLY A 56 4.03 -3.13 -4.20
CA GLY A 56 4.81 -1.92 -3.99
C GLY A 56 3.96 -0.71 -3.60
N LEU A 57 4.53 0.47 -3.74
CA LEU A 57 3.82 1.74 -3.56
C LEU A 57 3.14 2.18 -4.86
N ALA A 58 1.98 2.78 -4.73
CA ALA A 58 1.21 3.37 -5.81
C ALA A 58 0.60 4.70 -5.36
N GLN A 59 0.19 5.50 -6.34
CA GLN A 59 -0.52 6.75 -6.12
C GLN A 59 -1.97 6.57 -6.53
N TYR A 60 -2.89 6.88 -5.64
CA TYR A 60 -4.32 6.65 -5.77
C TYR A 60 -5.10 7.96 -5.65
N TYR A 61 -6.15 8.11 -6.45
CA TYR A 61 -7.11 9.20 -6.31
C TYR A 61 -8.38 8.65 -5.66
N ALA A 62 -8.61 9.00 -4.40
CA ALA A 62 -9.85 8.64 -3.73
C ALA A 62 -11.04 9.33 -4.42
N PRO A 63 -12.21 8.66 -4.51
CA PRO A 63 -13.39 9.23 -5.17
C PRO A 63 -13.79 10.55 -4.51
N GLY A 64 -13.79 11.63 -5.29
CA GLY A 64 -14.14 12.97 -4.81
C GLY A 64 -12.97 13.77 -4.23
N GLU A 65 -11.75 13.22 -4.24
CA GLU A 65 -10.53 13.92 -3.84
C GLU A 65 -9.75 14.41 -5.05
N SER A 66 -9.16 15.61 -4.95
CA SER A 66 -8.28 16.18 -5.97
C SER A 66 -6.83 15.72 -5.81
N ASP A 67 -6.49 15.24 -4.62
CA ASP A 67 -5.11 14.99 -4.22
C ASP A 67 -4.81 13.50 -4.32
N LYS A 68 -3.56 13.17 -4.63
CA LYS A 68 -3.09 11.79 -4.67
C LYS A 68 -2.76 11.33 -3.27
N GLN A 69 -3.26 10.16 -2.90
CA GLN A 69 -2.86 9.43 -1.72
C GLN A 69 -1.84 8.35 -2.11
N GLU A 70 -0.77 8.23 -1.35
CA GLU A 70 0.14 7.09 -1.47
C GLU A 70 -0.45 5.87 -0.76
N VAL A 71 -0.44 4.73 -1.43
CA VAL A 71 -1.03 3.47 -0.98
C VAL A 71 -0.12 2.31 -1.36
N TYR A 72 -0.29 1.17 -0.73
CA TYR A 72 0.29 -0.08 -1.22
C TYR A 72 -0.59 -0.67 -2.30
N ILE A 73 0.03 -1.29 -3.30
CA ILE A 73 -0.64 -2.10 -4.32
C ILE A 73 -0.12 -3.53 -4.25
N VAL A 74 -1.02 -4.50 -4.34
CA VAL A 74 -0.70 -5.92 -4.57
C VAL A 74 -1.40 -6.37 -5.84
N LYS A 75 -0.63 -6.92 -6.79
CA LYS A 75 -1.16 -7.46 -8.04
C LYS A 75 -1.29 -8.96 -7.91
N ILE A 76 -2.50 -9.48 -8.15
CA ILE A 76 -2.78 -10.92 -8.08
C ILE A 76 -3.34 -11.42 -9.40
N SER A 77 -2.97 -12.65 -9.74
CA SER A 77 -3.51 -13.42 -10.85
C SER A 77 -4.34 -14.56 -10.28
N ILE A 78 -5.58 -14.74 -10.76
CA ILE A 78 -6.48 -15.81 -10.32
C ILE A 78 -6.82 -16.71 -11.51
N ASP A 79 -6.49 -17.99 -11.40
CA ASP A 79 -6.84 -19.00 -12.39
C ASP A 79 -8.26 -19.53 -12.12
N THR A 80 -9.18 -19.12 -12.99
CA THR A 80 -10.59 -19.54 -12.92
C THR A 80 -10.90 -20.79 -13.75
N GLY A 81 -9.89 -21.45 -14.31
CA GLY A 81 -10.03 -22.53 -15.28
C GLY A 81 -10.49 -22.06 -16.67
N GLN A 82 -10.60 -20.74 -16.87
CA GLN A 82 -10.87 -20.13 -18.18
C GLN A 82 -9.60 -20.05 -19.03
N LYS A 83 -9.74 -19.64 -20.29
CA LYS A 83 -8.62 -19.54 -21.25
C LYS A 83 -7.48 -18.61 -20.78
N ARG A 84 -7.77 -17.68 -19.87
CA ARG A 84 -6.79 -16.74 -19.30
C ARG A 84 -7.12 -16.48 -17.82
N PRO A 85 -6.11 -16.32 -16.96
CA PRO A 85 -6.33 -15.91 -15.58
C PRO A 85 -6.85 -14.47 -15.53
N ILE A 86 -7.55 -14.14 -14.44
CA ILE A 86 -8.08 -12.80 -14.19
C ILE A 86 -7.08 -12.06 -13.30
N LEU A 87 -6.76 -10.83 -13.67
CA LEU A 87 -5.76 -10.01 -12.97
C LEU A 87 -6.47 -8.94 -12.13
N TYR A 88 -6.04 -8.82 -10.87
CA TYR A 88 -6.57 -7.85 -9.93
C TYR A 88 -5.46 -6.98 -9.35
N SER A 89 -5.79 -5.71 -9.09
CA SER A 89 -5.02 -4.80 -8.27
C SER A 89 -5.76 -4.55 -6.97
N ILE A 90 -5.09 -4.79 -5.84
CA ILE A 90 -5.63 -4.57 -4.51
C ILE A 90 -4.87 -3.41 -3.89
N LEU A 91 -5.59 -2.36 -3.50
CA LEU A 91 -5.01 -1.18 -2.85
C LEU A 91 -5.20 -1.30 -1.33
N ILE A 92 -4.12 -1.03 -0.59
CA ILE A 92 -4.06 -1.13 0.85
C ILE A 92 -3.55 0.21 1.39
N ASP A 93 -4.22 0.79 2.38
CA ASP A 93 -3.75 2.01 3.03
C ASP A 93 -2.59 1.73 4.00
N TYR A 94 -1.94 2.80 4.48
CA TYR A 94 -0.85 2.69 5.47
C TYR A 94 -1.28 2.11 6.83
N SER A 95 -2.59 1.94 7.08
CA SER A 95 -3.09 1.24 8.27
C SER A 95 -3.14 -0.28 8.08
N GLY A 96 -2.86 -0.78 6.87
CA GLY A 96 -2.93 -2.19 6.52
C GLY A 96 -4.36 -2.64 6.17
N LYS A 97 -5.23 -1.72 5.74
CA LYS A 97 -6.60 -2.03 5.36
C LYS A 97 -6.75 -2.03 3.84
N VAL A 98 -7.41 -3.04 3.28
CA VAL A 98 -7.83 -3.04 1.87
C VAL A 98 -8.88 -1.95 1.66
N ILE A 99 -8.61 -1.04 0.73
CA ILE A 99 -9.49 0.10 0.40
C ILE A 99 -10.13 -0.01 -0.98
N GLN A 100 -9.55 -0.80 -1.88
CA GLN A 100 -10.12 -1.04 -3.20
C GLN A 100 -9.59 -2.34 -3.82
N ILE A 101 -10.48 -3.05 -4.53
CA ILE A 101 -10.15 -4.18 -5.39
C ILE A 101 -10.61 -3.84 -6.81
N GLY A 102 -9.71 -3.88 -7.78
CA GLY A 102 -10.01 -3.59 -9.19
C GLY A 102 -9.61 -4.75 -10.10
N SER A 103 -10.55 -5.26 -10.91
CA SER A 103 -10.26 -6.20 -11.99
C SER A 103 -9.79 -5.45 -13.24
N GLU A 104 -8.71 -5.95 -13.85
CA GLU A 104 -8.04 -5.40 -15.03
C GLU A 104 -7.24 -4.12 -14.80
N PHE A 105 -6.01 -4.14 -15.33
CA PHE A 105 -5.08 -3.01 -15.34
C PHE A 105 -5.77 -1.76 -15.90
N GLY A 106 -6.10 -0.80 -15.03
CA GLY A 106 -6.06 0.58 -15.46
C GLY A 106 -4.66 0.81 -16.01
N THR A 107 -4.55 1.24 -17.26
CA THR A 107 -3.27 1.54 -17.93
C THR A 107 -2.34 2.27 -16.97
N ILE A 108 -1.37 1.56 -16.40
CA ILE A 108 -0.20 2.18 -15.80
C ILE A 108 0.54 2.72 -17.00
N ASP A 109 0.56 4.04 -17.17
CA ASP A 109 1.38 4.67 -18.19
C ASP A 109 2.85 4.22 -17.95
N PRO A 110 3.45 3.45 -18.87
CA PRO A 110 4.84 3.03 -18.73
C PRO A 110 5.83 4.20 -18.67
N ALA A 111 5.39 5.45 -18.91
CA ALA A 111 6.18 6.65 -18.68
C ALA A 111 6.52 6.93 -17.20
N THR A 112 6.00 6.15 -16.24
CA THR A 112 6.40 6.26 -14.81
C THR A 112 7.46 5.25 -14.37
N VAL A 113 7.93 4.37 -15.26
CA VAL A 113 9.18 3.64 -15.05
C VAL A 113 10.31 4.58 -15.45
N ASP A 114 11.06 5.12 -14.49
CA ASP A 114 12.32 5.79 -14.77
C ASP A 114 13.26 4.81 -15.50
N PRO A 115 13.66 5.06 -16.77
CA PRO A 115 14.62 4.21 -17.47
C PRO A 115 16.06 4.32 -16.91
N GLY A 116 16.26 5.06 -15.82
CA GLY A 116 17.57 5.31 -15.20
C GLY A 116 18.28 4.09 -14.60
N ILE A 117 17.61 2.95 -14.41
CA ILE A 117 18.23 1.74 -13.81
C ILE A 117 18.31 0.59 -14.81
N ILE A 118 18.83 0.85 -16.01
CA ILE A 118 19.46 -0.18 -16.83
C ILE A 118 20.92 0.24 -17.09
N ASN A 119 21.79 -0.24 -16.20
CA ASN A 119 23.20 -0.54 -16.43
C ASN A 119 23.90 0.26 -17.55
N LYS A 120 24.54 1.39 -17.18
CA LYS A 120 25.79 1.76 -17.85
C LYS A 120 26.88 0.80 -17.40
N SER A 121 26.99 -0.33 -18.09
CA SER A 121 28.17 -1.17 -18.07
C SER A 121 28.50 -1.61 -19.49
N LYS A 122 29.16 -0.74 -20.24
CA LYS A 122 30.44 -0.98 -20.92
C LYS A 122 30.94 0.29 -21.61
#